data_AF-A0A941FBN1-F1
#
_entry.id   AF-A0A941FBN1-F1
#
_cell.length_a   1.000
_cell.length_b   1.000
_cell.length_c   1.000
_cell.angle_alpha   90.00
_cell.angle_beta   90.00
_cell.angle_gamma   90.00
#
_symmetry.space_group_name_H-M   'P 1'
#
loop_
_entity.id
_entity.type
_entity.pdbx_description
1 polymer ?
#
loop_
_entity_poly.entity_id
_entity_poly.type
_entity_poly.pdbx_seq_one_letter_code
_entity_poly.pdbx_strand_id
1 'polypeptide(L)'
;MEEIRAAVKAGGCAVVHIVSHGFLRRGSPDDLMVVASNTRDQQARTAFDVRRFLQDVDDDGTGRVLLLLDVCHAGAGIDWTRNLPRPERRLFVIAACPPDAQAWGGRFSRAVCDVLEDLAKGTPGSIRANRTCGCRG
;
A
#
# COMPACT_ATOMS: atom_id res chain seq x y z
N MET A 1 -8.89 6.21 -9.22
CA MET A 1 -9.25 5.90 -7.80
C MET A 1 -10.76 5.91 -7.56
N GLU A 2 -11.53 6.71 -8.28
CA GLU A 2 -12.99 6.77 -8.11
C GLU A 2 -13.70 5.46 -8.45
N GLU A 3 -13.30 4.77 -9.52
CA GLU A 3 -13.82 3.44 -9.87
C GLU A 3 -13.55 2.39 -8.78
N ILE A 4 -12.34 2.40 -8.21
CA ILE A 4 -11.98 1.51 -7.08
C ILE A 4 -12.90 1.80 -5.89
N ARG A 5 -13.11 3.08 -5.56
CA ARG A 5 -14.01 3.48 -4.48
C ARG A 5 -15.45 3.04 -4.74
N ALA A 6 -15.94 3.21 -5.97
CA ALA A 6 -17.28 2.78 -6.34
C ALA A 6 -17.45 1.25 -6.19
N ALA A 7 -16.47 0.46 -6.64
CA ALA A 7 -16.48 -0.99 -6.49
C ALA A 7 -16.48 -1.43 -5.02
N VAL A 8 -15.65 -0.79 -4.19
CA VAL A 8 -15.57 -1.06 -2.74
C VAL A 8 -16.86 -0.65 -2.03
N LYS A 9 -17.44 0.50 -2.38
CA LYS A 9 -18.71 0.97 -1.81
C LYS A 9 -19.88 0.04 -2.13
N ALA A 10 -19.88 -0.57 -3.32
CA ALA A 10 -20.87 -1.56 -3.74
C ALA A 10 -20.70 -2.95 -3.09
N GLY A 11 -19.80 -3.11 -2.11
CA GLY A 11 -19.54 -4.39 -1.44
C GLY A 11 -18.53 -5.29 -2.16
N GLY A 12 -17.89 -4.80 -3.23
CA GLY A 12 -16.88 -5.52 -3.99
C GLY A 12 -15.54 -5.65 -3.27
N CYS A 13 -14.59 -6.31 -3.93
CA CYS A 13 -13.21 -6.43 -3.47
C CYS A 13 -12.26 -5.74 -4.44
N ALA A 14 -11.25 -5.03 -3.94
CA ALA A 14 -10.21 -4.41 -4.74
C ALA A 14 -8.82 -4.76 -4.22
N VAL A 15 -7.92 -5.13 -5.14
CA VAL A 15 -6.48 -5.19 -4.89
C VAL A 15 -5.85 -4.01 -5.59
N VAL A 16 -5.18 -3.14 -4.84
CA VAL A 16 -4.59 -1.91 -5.36
C VAL A 16 -3.10 -1.97 -5.10
N HIS A 17 -2.30 -1.98 -6.16
CA HIS A 17 -0.84 -1.94 -6.07
C HIS A 17 -0.34 -0.57 -6.52
N ILE A 18 0.23 0.18 -5.58
CA ILE A 18 0.77 1.51 -5.82
C ILE A 18 2.30 1.39 -5.94
N VAL A 19 2.80 1.71 -7.14
CA VAL A 19 4.23 1.77 -7.45
C VAL A 19 4.56 3.19 -7.86
N SER A 20 5.25 3.94 -6.99
CA SER A 20 5.57 5.35 -7.23
C SER A 20 6.64 5.87 -6.26
N HIS A 21 6.88 7.17 -6.26
CA HIS A 21 7.67 7.85 -5.24
C HIS A 21 6.77 8.23 -4.05
N GLY A 22 7.25 7.95 -2.85
CA GLY A 22 6.61 8.35 -1.60
C GLY A 22 7.41 9.46 -0.92
N PHE A 23 6.72 10.38 -0.26
CA PHE A 23 7.34 11.39 0.60
C PHE A 23 6.45 11.68 1.80
N LEU A 24 7.05 12.12 2.90
CA LEU A 24 6.33 12.51 4.09
C LEU A 24 5.86 13.96 3.97
N ARG A 25 4.62 14.25 4.41
CA ARG A 25 4.09 15.61 4.44
C ARG A 25 4.94 16.48 5.35
N ARG A 26 5.33 17.67 4.86
CA ARG A 26 6.06 18.65 5.66
C ARG A 26 5.22 19.07 6.87
N GLY A 27 5.76 18.91 8.08
CA GLY A 27 5.08 19.21 9.34
C GLY A 27 4.18 18.10 9.88
N SER A 28 4.08 16.96 9.17
CA SER A 28 3.32 15.78 9.60
C SER A 28 4.09 14.52 9.19
N PRO A 29 5.11 14.11 9.98
CA PRO A 29 6.02 13.02 9.60
C PRO A 29 5.32 11.66 9.49
N ASP A 30 4.10 11.53 9.99
CA ASP A 30 3.30 10.32 9.89
C ASP A 30 2.40 10.28 8.64
N ASP A 31 2.33 11.36 7.85
CA ASP A 31 1.43 11.43 6.69
C ASP A 31 2.20 11.09 5.39
N LEU A 32 1.98 9.87 4.90
CA LEU A 32 2.52 9.41 3.62
C LEU A 32 1.76 10.01 2.43
N MET A 33 2.51 10.69 1.57
CA MET A 33 2.05 11.20 0.29
C MET A 33 2.69 10.41 -0.85
N VAL A 34 1.88 10.03 -1.83
CA VAL A 34 2.35 9.35 -3.05
C VAL A 34 2.29 10.29 -4.24
N VAL A 35 3.40 10.39 -4.96
CA VAL A 35 3.47 11.16 -6.20
C VAL A 35 2.52 10.57 -7.24
N ALA A 36 1.67 11.42 -7.80
CA ALA A 36 0.76 11.15 -8.90
C ALA A 36 1.20 11.94 -10.15
N SER A 37 0.59 11.65 -11.31
CA SER A 37 0.95 12.27 -12.60
C SER A 37 0.82 13.80 -12.62
N ASN A 38 0.00 14.37 -11.74
CA ASN A 38 -0.21 15.82 -11.60
C ASN A 38 0.52 16.43 -10.39
N THR A 39 1.35 15.66 -9.68
CA THR A 39 2.08 16.16 -8.51
C THR A 39 3.18 17.12 -8.95
N ARG A 40 3.08 18.38 -8.52
CA ARG A 40 4.11 19.41 -8.75
C ARG A 40 4.98 19.54 -7.51
N ASP A 41 6.29 19.49 -7.66
CA ASP A 41 7.28 19.78 -6.61
C ASP A 41 7.00 19.10 -5.25
N GLN A 42 6.51 17.85 -5.26
CA GLN A 42 6.11 17.13 -4.04
C GLN A 42 5.11 17.90 -3.15
N GLN A 43 4.23 18.69 -3.77
CA GLN A 43 3.21 19.41 -3.03
C GLN A 43 2.10 18.44 -2.61
N ALA A 44 1.87 18.34 -1.29
CA ALA A 44 0.86 17.45 -0.71
C ALA A 44 -0.55 17.63 -1.31
N ARG A 45 -0.91 18.86 -1.71
CA ARG A 45 -2.21 19.17 -2.34
C ARG A 45 -2.45 18.46 -3.69
N THR A 46 -1.39 18.02 -4.35
CA THR A 46 -1.42 17.36 -5.66
C THR A 46 -0.94 15.92 -5.60
N ALA A 47 -0.58 15.43 -4.40
CA ALA A 47 -0.17 14.06 -4.18
C ALA A 47 -1.34 13.24 -3.63
N PHE A 48 -1.27 11.93 -3.82
CA PHE A 48 -2.24 11.00 -3.27
C PHE A 48 -1.99 10.81 -1.77
N ASP A 49 -2.98 11.16 -0.96
CA ASP A 49 -2.94 11.00 0.50
C ASP A 49 -3.38 9.57 0.86
N VAL A 50 -2.42 8.75 1.29
CA VAL A 50 -2.67 7.34 1.61
C VAL A 50 -3.57 7.23 2.84
N ARG A 51 -3.31 8.01 3.88
CA ARG A 51 -4.08 7.98 5.12
C ARG A 51 -5.54 8.33 4.86
N ARG A 52 -5.79 9.43 4.14
CA ARG A 52 -7.14 9.85 3.79
C ARG A 52 -7.88 8.79 2.98
N PHE A 53 -7.23 8.18 1.99
CA PHE A 53 -7.84 7.11 1.23
C PHE A 53 -8.26 5.92 2.10
N LEU A 54 -7.39 5.51 3.01
CA LEU A 54 -7.68 4.40 3.93
C LEU A 54 -8.83 4.72 4.89
N GLN A 55 -8.90 5.95 5.40
CA GLN A 55 -10.00 6.43 6.23
C GLN A 55 -11.32 6.43 5.45
N ASP A 56 -11.32 7.00 4.24
CA ASP A 56 -12.53 7.02 3.42
C ASP A 56 -13.04 5.59 3.09
N VAL A 57 -12.13 4.62 2.89
CA VAL A 57 -12.50 3.21 2.65
C VAL A 57 -13.09 2.55 3.90
N ASP A 58 -12.57 2.87 5.08
CA ASP A 58 -13.06 2.35 6.37
C ASP A 58 -14.44 2.94 6.71
N ASP A 59 -14.64 4.24 6.45
CA ASP A 59 -15.88 4.97 6.74
C ASP A 59 -17.02 4.60 5.78
N ASP A 60 -16.75 4.50 4.47
CA ASP A 60 -17.79 4.37 3.43
C ASP A 60 -18.04 2.93 2.91
N GLY A 61 -17.19 1.98 3.29
CA GLY A 61 -17.06 0.70 2.61
C GLY A 61 -17.80 -0.48 3.25
N THR A 62 -18.65 -1.16 2.49
CA THR A 62 -19.01 -2.57 2.77
C THR A 62 -18.08 -3.56 2.05
N GLY A 63 -17.26 -3.09 1.13
CA GLY A 63 -16.30 -3.92 0.38
C GLY A 63 -15.02 -4.24 1.15
N ARG A 64 -14.06 -4.87 0.46
CA ARG A 64 -12.72 -5.16 1.00
C ARG A 64 -11.63 -4.59 0.11
N VAL A 65 -10.56 -4.08 0.72
CA VAL A 65 -9.41 -3.52 0.01
C VAL A 65 -8.12 -4.15 0.54
N LEU A 66 -7.31 -4.65 -0.38
CA LEU A 66 -5.90 -4.95 -0.14
C LEU A 66 -5.05 -3.90 -0.86
N LEU A 67 -4.36 -3.08 -0.07
CA LEU A 67 -3.43 -2.07 -0.56
C LEU A 67 -2.00 -2.57 -0.45
N LEU A 68 -1.32 -2.64 -1.58
CA LEU A 68 0.10 -2.98 -1.69
C LEU A 68 0.87 -1.68 -1.98
N LEU A 69 1.74 -1.26 -1.06
CA LEU A 69 2.46 0.02 -1.16
C LEU A 69 3.94 -0.22 -1.46
N ASP A 70 4.35 -0.05 -2.72
CA ASP A 70 5.75 -0.04 -3.17
C ASP A 70 6.26 1.39 -3.36
N VAL A 71 6.43 2.08 -2.23
CA VAL A 71 6.91 3.46 -2.16
C VAL A 71 7.87 3.63 -0.98
N CYS A 72 8.71 4.67 -1.00
CA CYS A 72 9.49 5.04 0.18
C CYS A 72 8.57 5.44 1.34
N HIS A 73 8.98 5.11 2.57
CA HIS A 73 8.20 5.38 3.78
C HIS A 73 6.82 4.70 3.78
N ALA A 74 6.65 3.57 3.08
CA ALA A 74 5.36 2.89 2.92
C ALA A 74 4.67 2.52 4.26
N GLY A 75 5.45 2.34 5.33
CA GLY A 75 4.93 2.09 6.68
C GLY A 75 4.35 3.33 7.39
N ALA A 76 4.57 4.54 6.89
CA ALA A 76 4.07 5.76 7.54
C ALA A 76 2.56 5.92 7.35
N GLY A 77 1.87 6.37 8.40
CA GLY A 77 0.46 6.75 8.34
C GLY A 77 -0.55 5.61 8.32
N ILE A 78 -0.08 4.36 8.45
CA ILE A 78 -0.92 3.16 8.38
C ILE A 78 -1.03 2.39 9.70
N ASP A 79 -0.36 2.85 10.78
CA ASP A 79 -0.33 2.09 12.05
C ASP A 79 -1.70 1.94 12.71
N TRP A 80 -2.60 2.90 12.52
CA TRP A 80 -3.97 2.82 13.03
C TRP A 80 -4.74 1.64 12.42
N THR A 81 -4.40 1.19 11.20
CA THR A 81 -5.06 0.04 10.56
C THR A 81 -4.78 -1.27 11.31
N ARG A 82 -3.72 -1.34 12.12
CA ARG A 82 -3.42 -2.49 12.98
C ARG A 82 -4.45 -2.67 14.08
N ASN A 83 -5.07 -1.57 14.53
CA ASN A 83 -6.04 -1.54 15.63
C ASN A 83 -7.48 -1.86 15.18
N LEU A 84 -7.73 -2.03 13.88
CA LEU A 84 -9.07 -2.36 13.37
C LEU A 84 -9.53 -3.75 13.87
N PRO A 85 -10.76 -3.92 14.39
CA PRO A 85 -11.25 -5.22 14.84
C PRO A 85 -11.19 -6.29 13.74
N ARG A 86 -10.61 -7.46 14.03
CA ARG A 86 -10.44 -8.56 13.04
C ARG A 86 -11.74 -9.05 12.37
N PRO A 87 -12.87 -9.22 13.09
CA PRO A 87 -14.10 -9.77 12.47
C PRO A 87 -14.70 -8.87 11.39
N GLU A 88 -14.43 -7.57 11.46
CA GLU A 88 -15.00 -6.54 10.59
C GLU A 88 -13.94 -5.89 9.70
N ARG A 89 -12.70 -6.40 9.73
CA ARG A 89 -11.58 -5.80 9.00
C ARG A 89 -11.78 -5.93 7.50
N ARG A 90 -12.06 -4.79 6.87
CA ARG A 90 -12.23 -4.63 5.42
C ARG A 90 -10.98 -4.12 4.72
N LEU A 91 -10.04 -3.60 5.50
CA LEU A 91 -8.85 -2.94 5.00
C LEU A 91 -7.59 -3.72 5.38
N PHE A 92 -6.78 -4.05 4.38
CA PHE A 92 -5.50 -4.72 4.51
C PHE A 92 -4.43 -3.89 3.81
N VAL A 93 -3.30 -3.68 4.48
CA VAL A 93 -2.17 -2.94 3.92
C VAL A 93 -0.91 -3.80 4.04
N ILE A 94 -0.17 -3.92 2.94
CA ILE A 94 1.17 -4.49 2.91
C ILE A 94 2.12 -3.41 2.40
N ALA A 95 3.00 -2.96 3.29
CA ALA A 95 4.00 -1.94 2.99
C ALA A 95 5.34 -2.56 2.60
N ALA A 96 5.97 -2.05 1.55
CA ALA A 96 7.28 -2.54 1.07
C ALA A 96 8.43 -2.28 2.06
N CYS A 97 8.29 -1.28 2.93
CA CYS A 97 9.32 -0.88 3.89
C CYS A 97 8.70 -0.22 5.13
N PRO A 98 9.41 -0.19 6.28
CA PRO A 98 8.98 0.55 7.47
C PRO A 98 8.95 2.08 7.25
N PRO A 99 8.35 2.86 8.17
CA PRO A 99 8.15 4.31 8.01
C PRO A 99 9.44 5.11 7.77
N ASP A 100 10.55 4.66 8.33
CA ASP A 100 11.87 5.31 8.32
C ASP A 100 12.80 4.81 7.21
N ALA A 101 12.32 3.91 6.34
CA ALA A 101 13.12 3.29 5.29
C ALA A 101 12.65 3.62 3.88
N GLN A 102 13.53 3.34 2.92
CA GLN A 102 13.27 3.48 1.49
C GLN A 102 12.99 2.10 0.85
N ALA A 103 12.07 2.09 -0.11
CA ALA A 103 11.82 0.92 -0.94
C ALA A 103 12.80 0.92 -2.13
N TRP A 104 13.48 -0.20 -2.37
CA TRP A 104 14.56 -0.28 -3.36
C TRP A 104 14.32 -1.36 -4.41
N GLY A 105 14.58 -1.01 -5.67
CA GLY A 105 14.75 -1.95 -6.78
C GLY A 105 13.51 -2.79 -7.10
N GLY A 106 12.30 -2.34 -6.76
CA GLY A 106 11.05 -3.06 -6.99
C GLY A 106 11.02 -4.44 -6.35
N ARG A 107 11.79 -4.66 -5.27
CA ARG A 107 11.89 -5.96 -4.60
C ARG A 107 10.53 -6.45 -4.10
N PHE A 108 9.73 -5.52 -3.57
CA PHE A 108 8.38 -5.82 -3.11
C PHE A 108 7.45 -6.17 -4.28
N SER A 109 7.41 -5.33 -5.33
CA SER A 109 6.67 -5.65 -6.55
C SER A 109 7.00 -7.02 -7.13
N ARG A 110 8.28 -7.38 -7.18
CA ARG A 110 8.71 -8.69 -7.69
C ARG A 110 8.20 -9.83 -6.83
N ALA A 111 8.31 -9.72 -5.50
CA ALA A 111 7.78 -10.72 -4.58
C ALA A 111 6.26 -10.87 -4.70
N VAL A 112 5.53 -9.75 -4.90
CA VAL A 112 4.09 -9.77 -5.15
C VAL A 112 3.78 -10.52 -6.46
N CYS A 113 4.50 -10.22 -7.56
CA CYS A 113 4.32 -10.93 -8.83
C CYS A 113 4.55 -12.44 -8.67
N ASP A 114 5.65 -12.84 -8.02
CA ASP A 114 5.96 -14.25 -7.80
C ASP A 114 4.82 -14.97 -7.04
N VAL A 115 4.29 -14.35 -5.98
CA VAL A 115 3.17 -14.91 -5.20
C VAL A 115 1.88 -14.99 -6.03
N LEU A 116 1.55 -13.94 -6.79
CA LEU A 116 0.33 -13.93 -7.61
C LEU A 116 0.41 -14.97 -8.74
N GLU A 117 1.59 -15.16 -9.34
CA GLU A 117 1.80 -16.22 -10.33
C GLU A 117 1.63 -17.61 -9.72
N ASP A 118 2.19 -17.84 -8.54
CA ASP A 118 2.06 -19.10 -7.82
C ASP A 118 0.60 -19.41 -7.46
N LEU A 119 -0.14 -18.40 -7.02
CA LEU A 119 -1.58 -18.52 -6.78
C LEU A 119 -2.34 -18.85 -8.07
N ALA A 120 -2.02 -18.18 -9.18
CA ALA A 120 -2.65 -18.45 -10.48
C ALA A 120 -2.38 -19.87 -10.99
N LYS A 121 -1.22 -20.44 -10.66
CA LYS A 121 -0.84 -21.83 -10.98
C LYS A 121 -1.46 -22.86 -10.02
N GLY A 122 -2.16 -22.43 -8.97
CA GLY A 122 -2.72 -23.33 -7.96
C GLY A 122 -1.67 -23.92 -7.02
N THR A 123 -0.51 -23.30 -6.90
CA THR A 123 0.58 -23.70 -5.99
C THR A 123 0.91 -22.59 -4.99
N PRO A 124 0.00 -22.28 -4.04
CA PRO A 124 0.25 -21.24 -3.03
C PRO A 124 1.50 -21.57 -2.22
N GLY A 125 2.47 -20.64 -2.16
CA GLY A 125 3.59 -20.72 -1.22
C GLY A 125 4.89 -21.30 -1.76
N SER A 126 5.09 -21.39 -3.08
CA SER A 126 6.41 -21.69 -3.65
C SER A 126 7.32 -20.45 -3.59
N ILE A 127 7.57 -19.93 -2.38
CA ILE A 127 8.51 -18.83 -2.18
C ILE A 127 9.88 -19.30 -2.66
N ARG A 128 10.26 -18.94 -3.89
CA ARG A 128 11.62 -19.05 -4.37
C ARG A 128 12.44 -18.11 -3.52
N ALA A 129 13.14 -18.66 -2.52
CA ALA A 129 14.04 -17.91 -1.67
C ALA A 129 15.09 -17.21 -2.54
N ASN A 130 14.82 -15.98 -2.95
CA ASN A 130 15.80 -15.15 -3.61
C ASN A 130 16.74 -14.65 -2.52
N ARG A 131 17.76 -15.47 -2.26
CA ARG A 131 18.88 -15.18 -1.37
C ARG A 131 19.50 -13.86 -1.84
N THR A 132 19.17 -12.76 -1.16
CA THR A 132 20.04 -11.66 -0.73
C THR A 132 19.17 -10.54 -0.16
N CYS A 133 18.70 -10.70 1.08
CA CYS A 133 18.37 -9.55 1.90
C CYS A 133 19.70 -8.98 2.41
N GLY A 134 20.33 -8.14 1.59
CA GLY A 134 21.53 -7.40 1.98
C GLY A 134 21.16 -6.20 2.85
N CYS A 135 20.85 -6.44 4.11
CA CYS A 135 20.91 -5.41 5.15
C CYS A 135 22.36 -5.36 5.63
N ARG A 136 23.15 -4.38 5.18
CA ARG A 136 24.35 -3.97 5.91
C ARG A 136 23.90 -2.88 6.89
N GLY A 137 24.24 -3.08 8.16
CA GLY A 137 23.92 -2.16 9.27
C GLY A 137 24.79 -0.93 9.29
#